data_AF-A0A9X2GZV7-F1
#
_entry.id   AF-A0A9X2GZV7-F1
#
_cell.length_a   1.000
_cell.length_b   1.000
_cell.length_c   1.000
_cell.angle_alpha   90.00
_cell.angle_beta   90.00
_cell.angle_gamma   90.00
#
_symmetry.space_group_name_H-M   'P 1'
#
loop_
_entity.id
_entity.type
_entity.pdbx_description
1 polymer ?
#
loop_
_entity_poly.entity_id
_entity_poly.type
_entity_poly.pdbx_seq_one_letter_code
_entity_poly.pdbx_strand_id
1 'polypeptide(L)'
;MSSKAQQHEEAMNVTDGKSGLWGFLVGLIVAAFIAVPLSASFAFATHPNTQQLFSGRLDEASQGGYTAFWWLVSIFLLALPFLVGYAVANLSRKSLAIVGGIIALFVIAALVLGQLFLVV
;
A
#
# COMPACT_ATOMS: atom_id res chain seq x y z
N MET A 1 37.74 -16.91 46.77
CA MET A 1 37.82 -17.12 45.31
C MET A 1 36.63 -17.95 44.87
N SER A 2 35.65 -17.33 44.20
CA SER A 2 34.84 -17.94 43.13
C SER A 2 33.92 -16.83 42.60
N SER A 3 34.43 -16.09 41.61
CA SER A 3 33.62 -15.15 40.84
C SER A 3 32.65 -15.97 40.02
N LYS A 4 31.36 -15.94 40.37
CA LYS A 4 30.30 -16.41 39.46
C LYS A 4 30.36 -15.49 38.26
N ALA A 5 30.97 -15.96 37.18
CA ALA A 5 30.86 -15.37 35.87
C ALA A 5 29.35 -15.26 35.56
N GLN A 6 28.81 -14.05 35.68
CA GLN A 6 27.56 -13.69 35.05
C GLN A 6 27.80 -13.83 33.55
N GLN A 7 27.47 -15.01 33.01
CA GLN A 7 27.21 -15.15 31.59
C GLN A 7 26.00 -14.25 31.31
N HIS A 8 26.28 -13.02 30.90
CA HIS A 8 25.36 -12.21 30.14
C HIS A 8 25.05 -13.03 28.89
N GLU A 9 23.90 -13.68 28.86
CA GLU A 9 23.25 -14.04 27.60
C GLU A 9 22.87 -12.73 26.91
N GLU A 10 23.87 -12.06 26.32
CA GLU A 10 23.62 -11.22 25.16
C GLU A 10 23.16 -12.18 24.07
N ALA A 11 21.85 -12.44 24.03
CA ALA A 11 21.19 -12.89 22.83
C ALA A 11 21.63 -11.92 21.74
N MET A 12 22.55 -12.39 20.89
CA MET A 12 23.17 -11.65 19.81
C MET A 12 22.08 -10.84 19.08
N ASN A 13 22.04 -9.54 19.34
CA ASN A 13 21.06 -8.61 18.77
C ASN A 13 21.44 -8.40 17.29
N VAL A 14 21.06 -9.35 16.43
CA VAL A 14 21.26 -9.26 14.97
C VAL A 14 20.30 -8.24 14.33
N THR A 15 19.42 -7.62 15.12
CA THR A 15 18.32 -6.76 14.67
C THR A 15 18.68 -5.28 14.52
N ASP A 16 19.79 -4.80 15.10
CA ASP A 16 20.02 -3.36 15.28
C ASP A 16 20.49 -2.57 14.03
N GLY A 17 20.74 -3.26 12.91
CA GLY A 17 21.17 -2.61 11.65
C GLY A 17 20.49 -3.10 10.38
N LYS A 18 19.68 -4.16 10.45
CA LYS A 18 19.09 -4.83 9.27
C LYS A 18 17.62 -4.54 9.05
N SER A 19 16.93 -3.90 10.00
CA SER A 19 15.48 -3.62 9.91
C SER A 19 15.12 -2.82 8.65
N GLY A 20 15.94 -1.82 8.28
CA GLY A 20 15.77 -1.05 7.05
C GLY A 20 15.95 -1.88 5.78
N LEU A 21 16.94 -2.80 5.77
CA LEU A 21 17.17 -3.71 4.64
C LEU A 21 16.01 -4.69 4.48
N TRP A 22 15.50 -5.25 5.59
CA TRP A 22 14.33 -6.11 5.58
C TRP A 22 13.07 -5.37 5.10
N GLY A 23 12.87 -4.13 5.54
CA GLY A 23 11.80 -3.28 5.03
C GLY A 23 11.90 -3.01 3.53
N PHE A 24 13.09 -2.72 3.02
CA PHE A 24 13.33 -2.53 1.60
C PHE A 24 13.04 -3.80 0.77
N LEU A 25 13.54 -4.97 1.22
CA LEU A 25 13.29 -6.24 0.55
C LEU A 25 11.80 -6.59 0.50
N VAL A 26 11.09 -6.37 1.60
CA VAL A 26 9.63 -6.55 1.64
C VAL A 26 8.94 -5.58 0.68
N GLY A 27 9.34 -4.31 0.67
CA GLY A 27 8.82 -3.33 -0.28
C GLY A 27 9.04 -3.74 -1.74
N LEU A 28 10.24 -4.24 -2.08
CA LEU A 28 10.56 -4.75 -3.42
C LEU A 28 9.67 -5.93 -3.81
N ILE A 29 9.44 -6.87 -2.89
CA ILE A 29 8.54 -8.01 -3.13
C ILE A 29 7.12 -7.51 -3.37
N VAL A 30 6.62 -6.60 -2.53
CA VAL A 30 5.29 -5.98 -2.72
C VAL A 30 5.21 -5.31 -4.10
N ALA A 31 6.23 -4.53 -4.49
CA ALA A 31 6.30 -3.88 -5.79
C ALA A 31 6.17 -4.87 -6.95
N ALA A 32 6.83 -6.03 -6.85
CA ALA A 32 6.71 -7.09 -7.86
C ALA A 32 5.28 -7.66 -7.93
N PHE A 33 4.65 -7.93 -6.78
CA PHE A 33 3.28 -8.45 -6.73
C PHE A 33 2.24 -7.47 -7.26
N ILE A 34 2.43 -6.17 -6.99
CA ILE A 34 1.49 -5.15 -7.44
C ILE A 34 1.77 -4.62 -8.85
N ALA A 35 2.82 -5.08 -9.53
CA ALA A 35 3.18 -4.56 -10.84
C ALA A 35 2.04 -4.71 -11.87
N VAL A 36 1.35 -5.86 -11.85
CA VAL A 36 0.19 -6.13 -12.73
C VAL A 36 -1.01 -5.25 -12.39
N PRO A 37 -1.51 -5.18 -11.14
CA PRO A 37 -2.64 -4.29 -10.84
C PRO A 37 -2.27 -2.81 -11.00
N LEU A 38 -1.01 -2.41 -10.75
CA LEU A 38 -0.55 -1.05 -10.98
C LEU A 38 -0.62 -0.69 -12.46
N SER A 39 -0.11 -1.54 -13.35
CA SER A 39 -0.17 -1.29 -14.79
C SER A 39 -1.60 -1.24 -15.32
N ALA A 40 -2.48 -2.12 -14.83
CA ALA A 40 -3.90 -2.07 -15.17
C ALA A 40 -4.57 -0.77 -14.73
N SER A 41 -4.39 -0.38 -13.46
CA SER A 41 -4.96 0.87 -12.94
C SER A 41 -4.47 2.10 -13.69
N PHE A 42 -3.20 2.14 -14.05
CA PHE A 42 -2.61 3.24 -14.82
C PHE A 42 -3.15 3.28 -16.26
N ALA A 43 -3.32 2.11 -16.89
CA ALA A 43 -3.90 2.01 -18.22
C ALA A 43 -5.35 2.53 -18.23
N PHE A 44 -6.17 2.16 -17.24
CA PHE A 44 -7.54 2.65 -17.10
C PHE A 44 -7.59 4.16 -16.81
N ALA A 45 -6.66 4.69 -16.01
CA ALA A 45 -6.55 6.12 -15.72
C ALA A 45 -6.18 6.97 -16.95
N THR A 46 -5.44 6.40 -17.91
CA THR A 46 -4.97 7.12 -19.11
C THR A 46 -5.86 6.92 -20.33
N HIS A 47 -6.73 5.91 -20.32
CA HIS A 47 -7.63 5.59 -21.43
C HIS A 47 -9.09 5.57 -20.98
N PRO A 48 -9.76 6.74 -20.90
CA PRO A 48 -11.13 6.85 -20.38
C PRO A 48 -12.15 6.03 -21.17
N ASN A 49 -11.90 5.75 -22.46
CA ASN A 49 -12.76 4.91 -23.29
C ASN A 49 -12.84 3.45 -22.80
N THR A 50 -11.91 3.00 -21.94
CA THR A 50 -11.95 1.67 -21.31
C THR A 50 -13.10 1.51 -20.32
N GLN A 51 -13.81 2.59 -19.97
CA GLN A 51 -15.03 2.58 -19.16
C GLN A 51 -16.10 1.60 -19.71
N GLN A 52 -16.16 1.43 -21.03
CA GLN A 52 -17.08 0.50 -21.71
C GLN A 52 -16.85 -0.98 -21.33
N LEU A 53 -15.66 -1.33 -20.85
CA LEU A 53 -15.32 -2.69 -20.41
C LEU A 53 -16.03 -3.08 -19.10
N PHE A 54 -16.64 -2.12 -18.40
CA PHE A 54 -17.24 -2.31 -17.07
C PHE A 54 -18.77 -2.15 -17.08
N SER A 55 -19.43 -2.68 -18.12
CA SER A 55 -20.87 -2.62 -18.42
C SER A 55 -21.84 -2.49 -17.22
N GLY A 56 -22.93 -1.73 -17.40
CA GLY A 56 -24.15 -1.82 -16.57
C GLY A 56 -24.14 -1.07 -15.23
N ARG A 57 -23.01 -0.51 -14.79
CA ARG A 57 -22.92 0.41 -13.63
C ARG A 57 -22.01 1.61 -13.86
N LEU A 58 -21.06 1.50 -14.79
CA LEU A 58 -20.12 2.57 -15.12
C LEU A 58 -20.43 3.25 -16.45
N ASP A 59 -21.38 2.78 -17.25
CA ASP A 59 -21.69 3.41 -18.56
C ASP A 59 -22.30 4.82 -18.41
N GLU A 60 -22.98 5.07 -17.28
CA GLU A 60 -23.60 6.35 -16.92
C GLU A 60 -22.65 7.26 -16.11
N ALA A 61 -21.48 6.75 -15.69
CA ALA A 61 -20.52 7.52 -14.92
C ALA A 61 -19.83 8.60 -15.75
N SER A 62 -19.50 9.73 -15.12
CA SER A 62 -18.67 10.73 -15.78
C SER A 62 -17.26 10.17 -16.07
N GLN A 63 -16.76 10.39 -17.29
CA GLN A 63 -15.40 10.01 -17.69
C GLN A 63 -14.32 10.61 -16.77
N GLY A 64 -14.59 11.81 -16.23
CA GLY A 64 -13.73 12.47 -15.25
C GLY A 64 -13.65 11.70 -13.92
N GLY A 65 -14.80 11.25 -13.40
CA GLY A 65 -14.85 10.42 -12.20
C GLY A 65 -14.11 9.10 -12.39
N TYR A 66 -14.33 8.44 -13.53
CA TYR A 66 -13.66 7.18 -13.89
C TYR A 66 -12.13 7.34 -13.89
N THR A 67 -11.66 8.37 -14.58
CA THR A 67 -10.23 8.69 -14.65
C THR A 67 -9.65 9.01 -13.28
N ALA A 68 -10.33 9.84 -12.47
CA ALA A 68 -9.88 10.23 -11.14
C ALA A 68 -9.76 9.05 -10.17
N PHE A 69 -10.70 8.11 -10.20
CA PHE A 69 -10.64 6.89 -9.40
C PHE A 69 -9.44 6.03 -9.74
N TRP A 70 -9.19 5.78 -11.02
CA TRP A 70 -8.06 4.95 -11.42
C TRP A 70 -6.72 5.62 -11.14
N TRP A 71 -6.63 6.96 -11.19
CA TRP A 71 -5.46 7.69 -10.71
C TRP A 71 -5.25 7.53 -9.20
N LEU A 72 -6.33 7.62 -8.41
CA LEU A 72 -6.27 7.39 -6.98
C LEU A 72 -5.75 5.98 -6.65
N VAL A 73 -6.28 4.95 -7.34
CA VAL A 73 -5.82 3.56 -7.21
C VAL A 73 -4.35 3.43 -7.61
N SER A 74 -3.95 4.04 -8.73
CA SER A 74 -2.56 4.00 -9.22
C SER A 74 -1.59 4.59 -8.20
N ILE A 75 -1.91 5.75 -7.63
CA ILE A 75 -1.08 6.43 -6.62
C ILE A 75 -0.95 5.57 -5.37
N PHE A 76 -2.06 4.97 -4.91
CA PHE A 76 -2.04 4.11 -3.73
C PHE A 76 -1.21 2.85 -3.95
N LEU A 77 -1.39 2.17 -5.09
CA LEU A 77 -0.58 1.03 -5.46
C LEU A 77 0.90 1.43 -5.53
N LEU A 78 1.23 2.56 -6.16
CA LEU A 78 2.61 3.05 -6.20
C LEU A 78 3.20 3.30 -4.80
N ALA A 79 2.37 3.74 -3.84
CA ALA A 79 2.80 4.01 -2.47
C ALA A 79 2.93 2.74 -1.59
N LEU A 80 2.22 1.65 -1.91
CA LEU A 80 2.17 0.43 -1.10
C LEU A 80 3.55 -0.19 -0.78
N PRO A 81 4.49 -0.35 -1.73
CA PRO A 81 5.82 -0.87 -1.45
C PRO A 81 6.54 -0.14 -0.30
N PHE A 82 6.42 1.19 -0.29
CA PHE A 82 7.04 2.03 0.72
C PHE A 82 6.30 1.95 2.05
N LEU A 83 4.97 1.91 2.02
CA LEU A 83 4.14 1.78 3.21
C LEU A 83 4.40 0.47 3.96
N VAL A 84 4.40 -0.66 3.22
CA VAL A 84 4.67 -1.97 3.80
C VAL A 84 6.12 -2.07 4.26
N GLY A 85 7.08 -1.57 3.45
CA GLY A 85 8.49 -1.54 3.84
C GLY A 85 8.73 -0.74 5.12
N TYR A 86 8.09 0.42 5.26
CA TYR A 86 8.11 1.23 6.47
C TYR A 86 7.50 0.51 7.67
N ALA A 87 6.37 -0.17 7.48
CA ALA A 87 5.68 -0.93 8.53
C ALA A 87 6.59 -2.03 9.10
N VAL A 88 7.26 -2.79 8.22
CA VAL A 88 8.16 -3.88 8.61
C VAL A 88 9.48 -3.36 9.18
N ALA A 89 10.00 -2.23 8.70
CA ALA A 89 11.23 -1.66 9.25
C ALA A 89 11.05 -1.11 10.67
N ASN A 90 9.85 -0.62 11.03
CA ASN A 90 9.63 0.13 12.26
C ASN A 90 8.75 -0.59 13.31
N LEU A 91 8.24 -1.79 13.00
CA LEU A 91 7.43 -2.71 13.85
C LEU A 91 6.99 -2.15 15.21
N SER A 92 6.19 -1.08 15.18
CA SER A 92 5.78 -0.34 16.37
C SER A 92 4.31 0.01 16.27
N ARG A 93 3.66 0.17 17.44
CA ARG A 93 2.25 0.59 17.51
C ARG A 93 2.00 1.90 16.75
N LYS A 94 2.96 2.83 16.78
CA LYS A 94 2.90 4.08 16.02
C LYS A 94 2.93 3.83 14.51
N SER A 95 3.89 3.03 14.03
CA SER A 95 3.99 2.70 12.60
C SER A 95 2.74 1.97 12.10
N LEU A 96 2.23 1.01 12.88
CA LEU A 96 1.00 0.29 12.56
C LEU A 96 -0.22 1.21 12.50
N ALA A 97 -0.34 2.17 13.43
CA ALA A 97 -1.42 3.14 13.42
C ALA A 97 -1.36 4.07 12.19
N ILE A 98 -0.16 4.53 11.80
CA ILE A 98 0.03 5.37 10.60
C ILE A 98 -0.37 4.58 9.34
N VAL A 99 0.16 3.38 9.17
CA VAL A 99 -0.11 2.52 8.02
C VAL A 99 -1.59 2.15 7.94
N GLY A 100 -2.17 1.71 9.06
CA GLY A 100 -3.59 1.41 9.16
C GLY A 100 -4.48 2.63 8.86
N GLY A 101 -4.09 3.82 9.33
CA GLY A 101 -4.78 5.07 9.02
C GLY A 101 -4.75 5.42 7.53
N ILE A 102 -3.61 5.27 6.87
CA ILE A 102 -3.49 5.50 5.42
C ILE A 102 -4.35 4.51 4.64
N ILE A 103 -4.33 3.23 5.00
CA ILE A 103 -5.18 2.20 4.37
C ILE A 103 -6.65 2.52 4.57
N ALA A 104 -7.07 2.88 5.80
CA ALA A 104 -8.45 3.24 6.09
C ALA A 104 -8.91 4.47 5.30
N LEU A 105 -8.08 5.53 5.24
CA LEU A 105 -8.35 6.71 4.43
C LEU A 105 -8.48 6.37 2.95
N PHE A 106 -7.63 5.49 2.42
CA PHE A 106 -7.72 5.04 1.04
C PHE A 106 -9.01 4.27 0.77
N VAL A 107 -9.40 3.34 1.66
CA VAL A 107 -10.67 2.60 1.54
C VAL A 107 -11.84 3.56 1.56
N ILE A 108 -11.85 4.55 2.46
CA ILE A 108 -12.89 5.58 2.51
C ILE A 108 -12.90 6.38 1.20
N ALA A 109 -11.76 6.84 0.70
CA ALA A 109 -11.68 7.58 -0.55
C ALA A 109 -12.17 6.74 -1.74
N ALA A 110 -11.76 5.48 -1.84
CA ALA A 110 -12.21 4.55 -2.88
C ALA A 110 -13.72 4.29 -2.79
N LEU A 111 -14.28 4.16 -1.58
CA LEU A 111 -15.73 4.05 -1.37
C LEU A 111 -16.45 5.34 -1.77
N VAL A 112 -15.94 6.51 -1.39
CA VAL A 112 -16.55 7.80 -1.73
C VAL A 112 -16.55 8.03 -3.24
N LEU A 113 -15.41 7.84 -3.92
CA LEU A 113 -15.38 7.89 -5.38
C LEU A 113 -16.27 6.79 -5.97
N GLY A 114 -16.24 5.59 -5.39
CA GLY A 114 -17.15 4.47 -5.61
C GLY A 114 -18.64 4.86 -5.62
N GLN A 115 -19.07 5.66 -4.65
CA GLN A 115 -20.44 6.15 -4.54
C GLN A 115 -20.73 7.26 -5.54
N LEU A 116 -19.76 8.14 -5.83
CA LEU A 116 -19.90 9.15 -6.90
C LEU A 116 -20.07 8.50 -8.29
N PHE A 117 -19.68 7.23 -8.47
CA PHE A 117 -20.01 6.44 -9.66
C PHE A 117 -21.46 5.95 -9.73
N LEU A 118 -22.13 5.82 -8.58
CA LEU A 118 -23.48 5.24 -8.47
C LEU A 118 -24.57 6.30 -8.31
N VAL A 119 -24.19 7.56 -8.10
CA VAL A 119 -25.08 8.72 -7.96
C VAL A 119 -24.94 9.60 -9.21
N VAL A 120 -25.43 9.09 -10.34
CA VAL A 120 -25.84 9.86 -11.52
C VAL A 120 -27.19 9.32 -11.96
#